data_AF-A0A9D9CH49-F1
#
_entry.id   AF-A0A9D9CH49-F1
#
_cell.length_a   1.000
_cell.length_b   1.000
_cell.length_c   1.000
_cell.angle_alpha   90.00
_cell.angle_beta   90.00
_cell.angle_gamma   90.00
#
_symmetry.space_group_name_H-M   'P 1'
#
loop_
_entity.id
_entity.type
_entity.pdbx_description
1 polymer ?
#
loop_
_entity_poly.entity_id
_entity_poly.type
_entity_poly.pdbx_seq_one_letter_code
_entity_poly.pdbx_strand_id
1 'polypeptide(L)'
;MKTEDQSCHEYRYKNGERLIVSYSEKRANKDAYNRNRGVARLRQAYRSGHITKQQVNKRGYNKFLEISKDIEVCISEQKIAEDSKWDGLKGYITNTDLDAGRVIEEYHGLWVVERAFRISKGTLDMRPMFHFTERRIEAHVCICFVAYKVYKELERLMTRAAIL
;
A
#
# COMPACT_ATOMS: atom_id res chain seq x y z
N MET A 1 10.94 6.71 -18.70
CA MET A 1 10.01 6.09 -17.73
C MET A 1 9.20 7.12 -16.93
N LYS A 2 9.73 8.29 -16.56
CA LYS A 2 8.92 9.41 -16.01
C LYS A 2 8.65 10.46 -17.08
N THR A 3 8.02 10.05 -18.17
CA THR A 3 7.92 10.88 -19.39
C THR A 3 6.61 11.67 -19.42
N GLU A 4 5.49 11.08 -18.99
CA GLU A 4 4.15 11.72 -18.93
C GLU A 4 3.34 11.22 -17.72
N ASP A 5 2.45 12.06 -17.16
CA ASP A 5 1.57 11.65 -16.05
C ASP A 5 0.62 10.53 -16.51
N GLN A 6 0.43 9.52 -15.66
CA GLN A 6 -0.33 8.30 -15.96
C GLN A 6 0.23 7.42 -17.09
N SER A 7 1.46 7.67 -17.56
CA SER A 7 2.12 6.77 -18.51
C SER A 7 2.31 5.37 -17.90
N CYS A 8 2.12 4.35 -18.75
CA CYS A 8 2.36 2.96 -18.40
C CYS A 8 3.36 2.33 -19.38
N HIS A 9 4.22 1.47 -18.83
CA HIS A 9 5.19 0.70 -19.59
C HIS A 9 5.03 -0.78 -19.25
N GLU A 10 5.08 -1.63 -20.27
CA GLU A 10 4.89 -3.06 -20.11
C GLU A 10 6.17 -3.82 -20.40
N TYR A 11 6.39 -4.88 -19.63
CA TYR A 11 7.47 -5.82 -19.82
C TYR A 11 6.97 -7.24 -19.56
N ARG A 12 7.24 -8.18 -20.47
CA ARG A 12 6.86 -9.59 -20.32
C ARG A 12 8.08 -10.43 -19.96
N TYR A 13 8.01 -11.15 -18.85
CA TYR A 13 9.04 -12.07 -18.40
C TYR A 13 9.02 -13.38 -19.20
N LYS A 14 10.16 -14.08 -19.21
CA LYS A 14 10.31 -15.37 -19.92
C LYS A 14 9.44 -16.49 -19.34
N ASN A 15 9.03 -16.37 -18.07
CA ASN A 15 8.15 -17.32 -17.38
C ASN A 15 6.65 -17.08 -17.67
N GLY A 16 6.32 -16.10 -18.53
CA GLY A 16 4.94 -15.75 -18.88
C GLY A 16 4.30 -14.68 -18.00
N GLU A 17 4.97 -14.23 -16.93
CA GLU A 17 4.47 -13.11 -16.12
C GLU A 17 4.62 -11.77 -16.85
N ARG A 18 3.71 -10.83 -16.58
CA ARG A 18 3.71 -9.50 -17.16
C ARG A 18 3.84 -8.45 -16.06
N LEU A 19 4.83 -7.58 -16.22
CA LEU A 19 5.06 -6.40 -15.39
C LEU A 19 4.50 -5.17 -16.09
N ILE A 20 3.58 -4.48 -15.42
CA ILE A 20 3.07 -3.17 -15.83
C ILE A 20 3.61 -2.14 -14.85
N VAL A 21 4.34 -1.14 -15.33
CA VAL A 21 4.88 -0.04 -14.52
C VAL A 21 4.14 1.24 -14.87
N SER A 22 3.43 1.80 -13.89
CA SER A 22 2.73 3.08 -14.03
C SER A 22 3.50 4.20 -13.35
N TYR A 23 3.54 5.39 -13.96
CA TYR A 23 3.97 6.62 -13.30
C TYR A 23 2.77 7.49 -12.92
N SER A 24 2.85 8.18 -11.78
CA SER A 24 1.88 9.22 -11.41
C SER A 24 2.56 10.36 -10.67
N GLU A 25 2.30 11.60 -11.10
CA GLU A 25 2.84 12.82 -10.48
C GLU A 25 2.31 13.00 -9.06
N LYS A 26 1.01 12.78 -8.84
CA LYS A 26 0.39 12.82 -7.50
C LYS A 26 1.08 11.85 -6.54
N ARG A 27 1.43 10.65 -7.02
CA ARG A 27 2.18 9.66 -6.22
C ARG A 27 3.60 10.12 -5.99
N ALA A 28 4.28 10.64 -7.01
CA ALA A 28 5.64 11.17 -6.90
C ALA A 28 5.75 12.25 -5.81
N ASN A 29 4.81 13.20 -5.79
CA ASN A 29 4.76 14.25 -4.78
C ASN A 29 4.55 13.70 -3.36
N LYS A 30 3.69 12.70 -3.21
CA LYS A 30 3.43 12.04 -1.92
C LYS A 30 4.65 11.24 -1.44
N ASP A 31 5.29 10.51 -2.35
CA ASP A 31 6.47 9.70 -2.05
C ASP A 31 7.65 10.58 -1.65
N ALA A 32 7.89 11.66 -2.41
CA ALA A 32 8.89 12.67 -2.09
C ALA A 32 8.64 13.33 -0.73
N TYR A 33 7.39 13.71 -0.43
CA TYR A 33 7.02 14.24 0.89
C TYR A 33 7.31 13.24 2.01
N ASN A 34 6.93 11.97 1.84
CA ASN A 34 7.16 10.93 2.84
C ASN A 34 8.65 10.66 3.05
N ARG A 35 9.45 10.59 1.97
CA ARG A 35 10.91 10.46 2.05
C ARG A 35 11.52 11.64 2.79
N ASN A 36 11.22 12.87 2.39
CA ASN A 36 11.77 14.08 3.00
C ASN A 36 11.44 14.15 4.50
N ARG A 37 10.19 13.81 4.87
CA ARG A 37 9.77 13.73 6.27
C ARG A 37 10.52 12.64 7.04
N GLY A 38 10.77 11.50 6.42
CA GLY A 38 11.56 10.40 6.99
C GLY A 38 13.02 10.79 7.22
N VAL A 39 13.65 11.39 6.20
CA VAL A 39 15.05 11.88 6.25
C VAL A 39 15.20 12.98 7.30
N ALA A 40 14.27 13.94 7.39
CA ALA A 40 14.32 14.99 8.39
C ALA A 40 14.32 14.43 9.83
N ARG A 41 13.47 13.43 10.09
CA ARG A 41 13.44 12.73 11.38
C ARG A 41 14.73 11.94 11.64
N LEU A 42 15.26 11.28 10.61
CA LEU A 42 16.52 10.54 10.72
C LEU A 42 17.67 11.48 11.08
N ARG A 43 17.77 12.64 10.40
CA ARG A 43 18.76 13.69 10.71
C ARG A 43 18.60 14.23 12.13
N GLN A 44 17.37 14.42 12.61
CA GLN A 44 17.12 14.85 13.99
C GLN A 44 17.58 13.81 15.01
N ALA A 45 17.24 12.54 14.81
CA ALA A 45 17.67 11.44 15.69
C ALA A 45 19.19 11.23 15.67
N TYR A 46 19.83 11.48 14.52
CA TYR A 46 21.27 11.43 14.38
C TYR A 46 21.96 12.53 15.21
N ARG A 47 21.47 13.78 15.11
CA ARG A 47 21.98 14.92 15.89
C ARG A 47 21.81 14.76 17.39
N SER A 48 20.75 14.09 17.84
CA SER A 48 20.52 13.86 19.27
C SER A 48 21.36 12.71 19.85
N GLY A 49 22.19 12.01 19.06
CA GLY A 49 23.04 10.91 19.53
C GLY A 49 22.28 9.63 19.91
N HIS A 50 20.99 9.52 19.56
CA HIS A 50 20.13 8.41 19.97
C HIS A 50 20.18 7.20 19.01
N ILE A 51 20.98 7.23 17.94
CA ILE A 51 21.03 6.12 16.97
C ILE A 51 21.89 4.97 17.51
N THR A 52 21.26 4.11 18.32
CA THR A 52 21.76 2.78 18.64
C THR A 52 21.13 1.74 17.72
N LYS A 53 21.88 0.70 17.34
CA LYS A 53 21.47 -0.39 16.43
C LYS A 53 20.10 -1.03 16.77
N GLN A 54 19.66 -0.94 18.03
CA GLN A 54 18.35 -1.41 18.51
C GLN A 54 17.19 -0.44 18.24
N GLN A 55 17.41 0.89 18.23
CA GLN A 55 16.38 1.88 17.87
C GLN A 55 16.18 2.02 16.35
N VAL A 56 17.12 1.48 15.57
CA VAL A 56 17.12 1.48 14.10
C VAL A 56 16.01 0.59 13.52
N ASN A 57 15.31 -0.24 14.29
CA ASN A 57 14.33 -1.17 13.73
C ASN A 57 12.88 -0.72 13.98
N LYS A 58 12.17 -0.26 12.93
CA LYS A 58 10.69 -0.38 12.76
C LYS A 58 10.05 0.28 11.52
N ARG A 59 10.74 1.14 10.74
CA ARG A 59 10.04 1.99 9.73
C ARG A 59 10.69 2.12 8.33
N GLY A 60 11.64 1.27 7.95
CA GLY A 60 12.13 1.18 6.56
C GLY A 60 13.09 2.28 6.09
N TYR A 61 13.43 3.26 6.94
CA TYR A 61 14.39 4.34 6.62
C TYR A 61 15.86 3.92 6.78
N ASN A 62 16.12 2.69 7.21
CA ASN A 62 17.46 2.12 7.40
C ASN A 62 18.24 2.00 6.10
N LYS A 63 17.52 1.95 4.98
CA LYS A 63 18.13 1.91 3.64
C LYS A 63 19.02 3.11 3.37
N PHE A 64 18.87 4.23 4.09
CA PHE A 64 19.69 5.43 3.93
C PHE A 64 20.93 5.46 4.83
N LEU A 65 21.14 4.47 5.70
CA LEU A 65 22.31 4.43 6.58
C LEU A 65 23.49 3.71 5.92
N GLU A 66 24.69 4.18 6.21
CA GLU A 66 25.96 3.51 5.93
C GLU A 66 26.69 3.25 7.24
N ILE A 67 27.33 2.08 7.33
CA ILE A 67 28.09 1.64 8.50
C ILE A 67 29.55 1.57 8.05
N SER A 68 30.41 2.44 8.57
CA SER A 68 31.85 2.34 8.33
C SER A 68 32.49 1.26 9.21
N LYS A 69 33.72 0.84 8.88
CA LYS A 69 34.48 -0.19 9.62
C LYS A 69 34.82 0.23 11.05
N ASP A 70 34.89 1.53 11.30
CA ASP A 70 34.79 2.13 12.62
C ASP A 70 33.32 2.47 12.88
N ILE A 71 32.84 2.24 14.11
CA ILE A 71 31.42 2.13 14.56
C ILE A 71 30.56 3.41 14.34
N GLU A 72 30.95 4.30 13.44
CA GLU A 72 30.18 5.44 13.01
C GLU A 72 29.13 5.04 11.98
N VAL A 73 27.89 5.37 12.30
CA VAL A 73 26.75 5.26 11.38
C VAL A 73 26.58 6.62 10.72
N CYS A 74 26.55 6.68 9.40
CA CYS A 74 26.37 7.93 8.65
C CYS A 74 25.10 7.88 7.80
N ILE A 75 24.50 9.04 7.53
CA ILE A 75 23.38 9.16 6.58
C ILE A 75 23.98 9.30 5.17
N SER A 76 23.63 8.39 4.27
CA SER A 76 24.07 8.40 2.88
C SER A 76 23.13 9.20 2.00
N GLU A 77 23.59 10.38 1.57
CA GLU A 77 22.86 11.23 0.62
C GLU A 77 22.72 10.57 -0.77
N GLN A 78 23.67 9.71 -1.14
CA GLN A 78 23.63 8.95 -2.39
C GLN A 78 22.40 8.03 -2.43
N LYS A 79 22.18 7.26 -1.36
CA LYS A 79 21.01 6.37 -1.26
C LYS A 79 19.68 7.12 -1.23
N ILE A 80 19.65 8.33 -0.65
CA ILE A 80 18.48 9.22 -0.69
C ILE A 80 18.20 9.68 -2.13
N ALA A 81 19.24 10.07 -2.87
CA ALA A 81 19.13 10.47 -4.27
C ALA A 81 18.67 9.30 -5.17
N GLU A 82 19.20 8.10 -4.95
CA GLU A 82 18.75 6.90 -5.66
C GLU A 82 17.27 6.59 -5.40
N ASP A 83 16.82 6.71 -4.15
CA ASP A 83 15.42 6.48 -3.79
C ASP A 83 14.46 7.48 -4.45
N SER A 84 14.89 8.73 -4.62
CA SER A 84 14.10 9.76 -5.33
C SER A 84 13.80 9.39 -6.79
N LYS A 85 14.66 8.58 -7.42
CA LYS A 85 14.43 8.12 -8.79
C LYS A 85 13.21 7.20 -8.89
N TRP A 86 12.82 6.56 -7.80
CA TRP A 86 11.68 5.65 -7.75
C TRP A 86 10.34 6.34 -7.50
N ASP A 87 10.34 7.62 -7.11
CA ASP A 87 9.11 8.36 -6.79
C ASP A 87 8.09 8.33 -7.93
N GLY A 88 6.85 7.97 -7.58
CA GLY A 88 5.72 7.94 -8.52
C GLY A 88 5.60 6.66 -9.33
N LEU A 89 6.64 5.82 -9.37
CA LEU A 89 6.59 4.53 -10.06
C LEU A 89 5.86 3.48 -9.21
N LYS A 90 5.01 2.69 -9.86
CA LYS A 90 4.38 1.51 -9.24
C LYS A 90 4.32 0.37 -10.24
N GLY A 91 4.82 -0.79 -9.84
CA GLY A 91 4.78 -2.02 -10.61
C GLY A 91 3.57 -2.87 -10.23
N TYR A 92 2.98 -3.51 -11.23
CA TYR A 92 1.92 -4.52 -11.10
C TYR A 92 2.40 -5.77 -11.84
N ILE A 93 2.45 -6.89 -11.13
CA ILE A 93 2.77 -8.20 -11.73
C ILE A 93 1.46 -8.93 -11.93
N THR A 94 1.18 -9.34 -13.17
CA THR A 94 -0.04 -10.05 -13.54
C THR A 94 0.27 -11.14 -14.55
N ASN A 95 -0.55 -12.19 -14.57
CA ASN A 95 -0.56 -13.24 -15.60
C ASN A 95 -1.77 -13.11 -16.53
N THR A 96 -2.51 -11.99 -16.45
CA THR A 96 -3.72 -11.75 -17.26
C THR A 96 -3.40 -11.10 -18.59
N ASP A 97 -4.26 -11.34 -19.58
CA ASP A 97 -4.22 -10.71 -20.91
C ASP A 97 -5.04 -9.40 -20.97
N LEU A 98 -5.49 -8.88 -19.83
CA LEU A 98 -6.24 -7.62 -19.75
C LEU A 98 -5.36 -6.43 -20.15
N ASP A 99 -5.95 -5.37 -20.69
CA ASP A 99 -5.22 -4.12 -20.95
C ASP A 99 -4.57 -3.53 -19.68
N ALA A 100 -3.40 -2.90 -19.80
CA ALA A 100 -2.68 -2.35 -18.65
C ALA A 100 -3.49 -1.34 -17.85
N GLY A 101 -4.26 -0.48 -18.52
CA GLY A 101 -5.15 0.47 -17.87
C GLY A 101 -6.19 -0.25 -17.02
N ARG A 102 -6.78 -1.33 -17.55
CA ARG A 102 -7.77 -2.13 -16.82
C ARG A 102 -7.15 -2.86 -15.63
N VAL A 103 -5.96 -3.44 -15.78
CA VAL A 103 -5.25 -4.07 -14.66
C VAL A 103 -5.02 -3.05 -13.54
N ILE A 104 -4.52 -1.86 -13.86
CA ILE A 104 -4.29 -0.80 -12.86
C ILE A 104 -5.60 -0.43 -12.15
N GLU A 105 -6.70 -0.33 -12.89
CA GLU A 105 -8.04 -0.01 -12.37
C GLU A 105 -8.55 -1.07 -11.40
N GLU A 106 -8.46 -2.36 -11.76
CA GLU A 106 -8.87 -3.48 -10.90
C GLU A 106 -8.01 -3.55 -9.61
N TYR A 107 -6.71 -3.32 -9.72
CA TYR A 107 -5.84 -3.22 -8.54
C TYR A 107 -6.13 -1.98 -7.67
N HIS A 108 -6.66 -0.88 -8.24
CA HIS A 108 -7.20 0.22 -7.43
C HIS A 108 -8.50 -0.18 -6.73
N GLY A 109 -9.32 -1.01 -7.38
CA GLY A 109 -10.52 -1.62 -6.82
C GLY A 109 -10.26 -2.53 -5.62
N LEU A 110 -9.04 -3.02 -5.41
CA LEU A 110 -8.68 -3.86 -4.26
C LEU A 110 -9.00 -3.19 -2.91
N TRP A 111 -8.97 -1.85 -2.85
CA TRP A 111 -9.35 -1.12 -1.64
C TRP A 111 -10.84 -1.30 -1.26
N VAL A 112 -11.70 -1.69 -2.21
CA VAL A 112 -13.11 -2.06 -1.92
C VAL A 112 -13.16 -3.23 -0.95
N VAL A 113 -12.23 -4.18 -1.06
CA VAL A 113 -12.11 -5.31 -0.13
C VAL A 113 -11.69 -4.83 1.26
N GLU A 114 -10.71 -3.93 1.36
CA GLU A 114 -10.32 -3.32 2.64
C GLU A 114 -11.47 -2.53 3.28
N ARG A 115 -12.22 -1.77 2.46
CA ARG A 115 -13.43 -1.06 2.90
C ARG A 115 -14.48 -2.05 3.40
N ALA A 116 -14.70 -3.16 2.70
CA ALA A 116 -15.61 -4.23 3.13
C ALA A 116 -15.22 -4.74 4.52
N PHE A 117 -13.96 -5.12 4.72
CA PHE A 117 -13.47 -5.56 6.02
C PHE A 117 -13.62 -4.50 7.11
N ARG A 118 -13.40 -3.22 6.80
CA ARG A 118 -13.58 -2.12 7.76
C ARG A 118 -15.04 -1.95 8.18
N ILE A 119 -15.98 -2.01 7.23
CA ILE A 119 -17.43 -1.93 7.52
C ILE A 119 -17.85 -3.15 8.33
N SER A 120 -17.41 -4.35 7.93
CA SER A 120 -17.71 -5.58 8.66
C SER A 120 -17.23 -5.52 10.11
N LYS A 121 -16.01 -5.04 10.36
CA LYS A 121 -15.44 -4.93 11.72
C LYS A 121 -15.97 -3.76 12.55
N GLY A 122 -16.52 -2.73 11.91
CA GLY A 122 -16.98 -1.51 12.58
C GLY A 122 -18.50 -1.48 12.76
N THR A 123 -19.24 -1.49 11.66
CA THR A 123 -20.70 -1.30 11.62
C THR A 123 -21.46 -2.60 11.82
N LEU A 124 -20.92 -3.72 11.34
CA LEU A 124 -21.56 -5.04 11.45
C LEU A 124 -20.98 -5.89 12.59
N ASP A 125 -20.13 -5.31 13.44
CA ASP A 125 -19.47 -5.95 14.59
C ASP A 125 -19.03 -7.41 14.35
N MET A 126 -18.39 -7.66 13.20
CA MET A 126 -17.70 -8.92 12.89
C MET A 126 -16.47 -9.16 13.78
N ARG A 127 -16.30 -8.38 14.85
CA ARG A 127 -15.26 -8.61 15.85
C ARG A 127 -15.58 -9.92 16.58
N PRO A 128 -14.56 -10.67 17.05
CA PRO A 128 -14.79 -11.86 17.84
C PRO A 128 -15.54 -11.49 19.13
N MET A 129 -16.82 -11.86 19.21
CA MET A 129 -17.68 -11.69 20.38
C MET A 129 -17.56 -12.92 21.27
N PHE A 130 -16.43 -13.11 21.95
CA PHE A 130 -16.19 -14.19 22.93
C PHE A 130 -16.78 -15.57 22.51
N HIS A 131 -16.64 -15.93 21.23
CA HIS A 131 -17.09 -17.21 20.70
C HIS A 131 -15.94 -18.20 20.81
N PHE A 132 -16.11 -19.22 21.65
CA PHE A 132 -15.08 -20.22 21.93
C PHE A 132 -15.32 -21.57 21.23
N THR A 133 -16.45 -21.71 20.53
CA THR A 133 -16.82 -22.92 19.78
C THR A 133 -16.87 -22.62 18.29
N GLU A 134 -16.26 -23.49 17.49
CA GLU A 134 -16.12 -23.37 16.02
C GLU A 134 -17.46 -23.07 15.33
N ARG A 135 -18.49 -23.86 15.63
CA ARG A 135 -19.84 -23.68 15.06
C ARG A 135 -20.43 -22.27 15.31
N ARG A 136 -20.15 -21.65 16.46
CA ARG A 136 -20.64 -20.30 16.76
C ARG A 136 -19.87 -19.23 15.98
N ILE A 137 -18.58 -19.45 15.79
CA ILE A 137 -17.72 -18.57 14.97
C ILE A 137 -18.20 -18.60 13.53
N GLU A 138 -18.43 -19.78 12.96
CA GLU A 138 -18.93 -19.95 11.60
C GLU A 138 -20.30 -19.29 11.40
N ALA A 139 -21.23 -19.53 12.32
CA ALA A 139 -22.56 -18.92 12.25
C ALA A 139 -22.51 -17.39 12.32
N HIS A 140 -21.68 -16.82 13.20
CA HIS A 140 -21.50 -15.36 13.31
C HIS A 140 -20.90 -14.77 12.04
N VAL A 141 -19.85 -15.38 11.50
CA VAL A 141 -19.24 -14.96 10.22
C VAL A 141 -20.25 -15.00 9.09
N CYS A 142 -21.06 -16.06 9.00
CA CYS A 142 -22.11 -16.20 8.00
C CYS A 142 -23.16 -15.07 8.11
N ILE A 143 -23.67 -14.80 9.32
CA ILE A 143 -24.64 -13.73 9.55
C ILE A 143 -24.05 -12.36 9.19
N CYS A 144 -22.82 -12.07 9.61
CA CYS A 144 -22.13 -10.83 9.24
C CYS A 144 -21.95 -10.69 7.71
N PHE A 145 -21.65 -11.79 7.01
CA PHE A 145 -21.51 -11.79 5.56
C PHE A 145 -22.85 -11.52 4.85
N VAL A 146 -23.93 -12.17 5.27
CA VAL A 146 -25.27 -11.94 4.74
C VAL A 146 -25.72 -10.49 4.98
N ALA A 147 -25.53 -9.98 6.20
CA ALA A 147 -25.85 -8.59 6.52
C ALA A 147 -25.04 -7.61 5.65
N TYR A 148 -23.75 -7.87 5.42
CA TYR A 148 -22.92 -7.08 4.52
C TYR A 148 -23.41 -7.12 3.08
N LYS A 149 -23.84 -8.29 2.59
CA LYS A 149 -24.41 -8.42 1.25
C LYS A 149 -25.67 -7.57 1.08
N VAL A 150 -26.60 -7.61 2.04
CA VAL A 150 -27.81 -6.77 2.03
C VAL A 150 -27.44 -5.29 2.04
N TYR A 151 -26.51 -4.88 2.89
CA TYR A 151 -26.01 -3.50 2.93
C TYR A 151 -25.46 -3.04 1.57
N LYS A 152 -24.66 -3.88 0.90
CA LYS A 152 -24.09 -3.55 -0.42
C LYS A 152 -25.13 -3.52 -1.54
N GLU A 153 -26.17 -4.36 -1.47
CA GLU A 153 -27.27 -4.28 -2.43
C GLU A 153 -28.08 -3.00 -2.25
N LEU A 154 -28.34 -2.56 -1.02
CA LEU A 154 -28.98 -1.28 -0.75
C LEU A 154 -28.15 -0.10 -1.31
N GLU A 155 -26.83 -0.09 -1.05
CA GLU A 155 -25.92 0.93 -1.60
C GLU A 155 -25.97 0.96 -3.14
N ARG A 156 -25.98 -0.20 -3.79
CA ARG A 156 -26.10 -0.33 -5.25
C ARG A 156 -27.42 0.22 -5.77
N LEU A 157 -28.54 -0.09 -5.12
CA LEU A 157 -29.87 0.40 -5.50
C LEU A 157 -29.97 1.93 -5.35
N MET A 158 -29.48 2.48 -4.23
CA MET A 158 -29.45 3.93 -4.01
C MET A 158 -28.61 4.65 -5.07
N THR A 159 -27.44 4.10 -5.40
CA THR A 159 -26.57 4.67 -6.44
C THR A 159 -27.26 4.65 -7.80
N ARG A 160 -27.97 3.56 -8.14
CA ARG A 160 -28.71 3.45 -9.40
C ARG A 160 -29.90 4.41 -9.47
N ALA A 161 -30.61 4.61 -8.36
CA ALA A 161 -31.76 5.50 -8.28
C ALA A 161 -31.37 6.98 -8.28
N ALA A 162 -30.20 7.34 -7.72
CA ALA A 162 -29.69 8.71 -7.72
C ALA A 162 -29.08 9.16 -9.07
N ILE A 163 -28.92 8.23 -10.02
CA ILE A 163 -28.43 8.48 -11.38
C ILE A 163 -29.60 8.61 -12.39
N LEU A 164 -30.84 8.37 -11.94
CA LEU A 164 -32.08 8.69 -12.66
C LEU A 164 -32.67 10.00 -12.14
#